data_AF-A0A7S3VM03-F1
#
_entry.id   AF-A0A7S3VM03-F1
#
_cell.length_a   1.000
_cell.length_b   1.000
_cell.length_c   1.000
_cell.angle_alpha   90.00
_cell.angle_beta   90.00
_cell.angle_gamma   90.00
#
_symmetry.space_group_name_H-M   'P 1'
#
loop_
_entity.id
_entity.type
_entity.pdbx_description
1 polymer ?
#
loop_
_entity_poly.entity_id
_entity_poly.type
_entity_poly.pdbx_seq_one_letter_code
_entity_poly.pdbx_strand_id
1 'polypeptide(L)'
;QKQQQQQQQQQQGRDLQGEGSDEAALGGVPHMLRGNLTGFNLTCMEGRAFSQCTACSSTVVRQFRQQGWELVLRATQEPAYLEELTGLAALQQAMQQYEASLEDCAADGEAKEKEGGVERDAEAEGSESGDEWTSL
;
A
#
# COMPACT_ATOMS: atom_id res chain seq x y z
N GLN A 1 7.24 30.94 -5.66
CA GLN A 1 7.38 29.68 -6.43
C GLN A 1 8.81 29.14 -6.45
N LYS A 2 9.83 29.83 -7.00
CA LYS A 2 11.23 29.34 -6.99
C LYS A 2 11.78 29.01 -5.59
N GLN A 3 11.49 29.84 -4.58
CA GLN A 3 11.88 29.56 -3.17
C GLN A 3 11.19 28.32 -2.58
N GLN A 4 9.95 28.05 -2.98
CA GLN A 4 9.17 26.90 -2.50
C GLN A 4 9.72 25.60 -3.09
N GLN A 5 10.10 25.64 -4.38
CA GLN A 5 10.79 24.55 -5.06
C GLN A 5 12.19 24.28 -4.47
N GLN A 6 12.90 25.33 -4.07
CA GLN A 6 14.20 25.22 -3.41
C GLN A 6 14.08 24.63 -1.99
N GLN A 7 13.04 24.97 -1.23
CA GLN A 7 12.75 24.35 0.07
C GLN A 7 12.40 22.86 -0.05
N GLN A 8 11.66 22.46 -1.10
CA GLN A 8 11.36 21.05 -1.37
C GLN A 8 12.63 20.23 -1.65
N GLN A 9 13.56 20.75 -2.44
CA GLN A 9 14.85 20.09 -2.70
C GLN A 9 15.71 19.94 -1.43
N GLN A 10 15.66 20.91 -0.51
CA GLN A 10 16.41 20.85 0.75
C GLN A 10 15.83 19.85 1.76
N GLN A 11 14.52 19.59 1.72
CA GLN A 11 13.90 18.54 2.54
C GLN A 11 14.25 17.16 1.99
N GLN A 12 14.23 16.98 0.66
CA GLN A 12 14.57 15.73 -0.01
C GLN A 12 16.04 15.29 0.18
N GLY A 13 16.95 16.24 0.41
CA GLY A 13 18.35 15.94 0.76
C GLY A 13 18.58 15.48 2.20
N ARG A 14 17.61 15.70 3.11
CA ARG A 14 17.68 15.21 4.50
C ARG A 14 17.27 13.74 4.63
N ASP A 15 16.48 13.22 3.69
CA ASP A 15 16.03 11.82 3.69
C ASP A 15 17.16 10.80 3.41
N LEU A 16 18.36 11.27 3.04
CA LEU A 16 19.57 10.44 2.95
C LEU A 16 20.22 10.16 4.31
N GLN A 17 19.83 10.87 5.37
CA GLN A 17 20.24 10.59 6.73
C GLN A 17 19.28 9.57 7.31
N GLY A 18 19.57 8.29 7.08
CA GLY A 18 18.93 7.21 7.83
C GLY A 18 19.15 7.48 9.32
N GLU A 19 18.06 7.56 10.09
CA GLU A 19 18.09 7.66 11.55
C GLU A 19 18.55 6.31 12.14
N GLY A 20 19.82 5.98 11.94
CA GLY A 20 20.50 4.80 12.46
C GLY A 20 21.88 5.23 12.92
N SER A 21 22.09 5.21 14.24
CA SER A 21 23.29 5.69 14.92
C SER A 21 24.49 4.75 14.75
N ASP A 22 24.88 4.46 13.52
CA ASP A 22 26.15 3.82 13.20
C ASP A 22 26.66 4.45 11.90
N GLU A 23 27.37 5.58 12.02
CA GLU A 23 28.13 6.14 10.90
C GLU A 23 29.25 5.16 10.56
N ALA A 24 28.93 4.18 9.70
CA ALA A 24 29.95 3.45 8.98
C ALA A 24 30.84 4.48 8.28
N ALA A 25 32.14 4.19 8.14
CA ALA A 25 33.11 5.14 7.58
C ALA A 25 32.77 5.66 6.16
N LEU A 26 31.78 5.05 5.50
CA LEU A 26 31.27 5.40 4.18
C LEU A 26 29.84 5.99 4.20
N GLY A 27 29.27 6.27 5.37
CA GLY A 27 27.89 6.73 5.57
C GLY A 27 26.88 5.60 5.78
N GLY A 28 25.60 5.96 5.86
CA GLY A 28 24.49 5.00 6.05
C GLY A 28 24.26 4.10 4.83
N VAL A 29 23.80 2.87 5.07
CA VAL A 29 23.48 1.89 4.01
C VAL A 29 21.96 1.85 3.80
N PRO A 30 21.42 2.42 2.72
CA PRO A 30 19.99 2.44 2.48
C PRO A 30 19.47 1.04 2.08
N HIS A 31 18.27 0.68 2.52
CA HIS A 31 17.61 -0.56 2.13
C HIS A 31 17.21 -0.55 0.65
N MET A 32 16.63 0.55 0.16
CA MET A 32 16.25 0.72 -1.24
C MET A 32 16.52 2.16 -1.70
N LEU A 33 16.98 2.32 -2.95
CA LEU A 33 17.15 3.61 -3.63
C LEU A 33 16.28 3.67 -4.87
N ARG A 34 15.49 4.74 -5.03
CA ARG A 34 14.71 4.99 -6.25
C ARG A 34 15.07 6.33 -6.88
N GLY A 35 15.51 6.26 -8.13
CA GLY A 35 15.87 7.44 -8.91
C GLY A 35 14.74 7.94 -9.79
N ASN A 36 14.60 9.26 -9.87
CA ASN A 36 13.77 9.96 -10.83
C ASN A 36 14.67 10.77 -11.76
N LEU A 37 14.73 10.39 -13.04
CA LEU A 37 15.56 11.06 -14.05
C LEU A 37 15.03 12.43 -14.43
N THR A 38 13.72 12.61 -14.55
CA THR A 38 13.11 13.90 -14.90
C THR A 38 13.38 14.97 -13.85
N GLY A 39 13.43 14.57 -12.57
CA GLY A 39 13.71 15.44 -11.44
C GLY A 39 15.15 15.40 -10.92
N PHE A 40 16.03 14.57 -11.50
CA PHE A 40 17.39 14.30 -11.03
C PHE A 40 17.48 14.07 -9.50
N ASN A 41 16.54 13.30 -8.94
CA ASN A 41 16.45 13.03 -7.50
C ASN A 41 16.60 11.52 -7.21
N LEU A 42 17.20 11.17 -6.08
CA LEU A 42 17.31 9.84 -5.51
C LEU A 42 16.63 9.82 -4.13
N THR A 43 15.66 8.94 -3.94
CA THR A 43 14.94 8.76 -2.67
C THR A 43 15.32 7.43 -2.02
N CYS A 44 15.66 7.48 -0.73
CA CYS A 44 15.84 6.30 0.10
C CYS A 44 14.49 5.80 0.62
N MET A 45 14.29 4.49 0.63
CA MET A 45 13.07 3.86 1.15
C MET A 45 13.41 2.59 1.93
N GLU A 46 12.51 2.20 2.81
CA GLU A 46 12.56 0.94 3.54
C GLU A 46 11.32 0.10 3.20
N GLY A 47 11.54 -1.09 2.64
CA GLY A 47 10.50 -2.11 2.54
C GLY A 47 10.47 -2.99 3.79
N ARG A 48 9.29 -3.23 4.37
CA ARG A 48 9.15 -4.23 5.45
C ARG A 48 8.93 -5.62 4.86
N ALA A 49 9.39 -6.64 5.58
CA ALA A 49 9.16 -8.02 5.20
C ALA A 49 7.65 -8.33 5.22
N PHE A 50 7.14 -8.82 4.09
CA PHE A 50 5.73 -9.11 3.90
C PHE A 50 5.46 -10.61 4.07
N SER A 51 4.47 -10.96 4.89
CA SER A 51 4.17 -12.34 5.24
C SER A 51 3.73 -13.20 4.05
N GLN A 52 3.05 -12.63 3.06
CA GLN A 52 2.57 -13.32 1.86
C GLN A 52 3.50 -13.11 0.65
N CYS A 53 4.74 -12.64 0.86
CA CYS A 53 5.71 -12.46 -0.22
C CYS A 53 6.03 -13.79 -0.92
N THR A 54 5.88 -13.82 -2.26
CA THR A 54 6.15 -15.00 -3.11
C THR A 54 7.62 -15.40 -3.21
N ALA A 55 8.54 -14.58 -2.67
CA ALA A 55 9.98 -14.85 -2.69
C ALA A 55 10.57 -15.11 -1.30
N CYS A 56 10.30 -14.26 -0.31
CA CYS A 56 10.98 -14.29 0.99
C CYS A 56 10.11 -14.70 2.18
N SER A 57 8.83 -15.03 1.97
CA SER A 57 7.98 -15.49 3.07
C SER A 57 8.53 -16.76 3.72
N SER A 58 8.25 -16.92 5.02
CA SER A 58 8.71 -18.08 5.78
C SER A 58 8.18 -19.40 5.22
N THR A 59 6.99 -19.39 4.63
CA THR A 59 6.39 -20.52 3.91
C THR A 59 7.24 -20.91 2.69
N VAL A 60 7.60 -19.95 1.83
CA VAL A 60 8.41 -20.21 0.63
C VAL A 60 9.80 -20.73 1.01
N VAL A 61 10.46 -20.11 1.99
CA VAL A 61 11.79 -20.55 2.45
C VAL A 61 11.73 -21.98 3.00
N ARG A 62 10.70 -22.31 3.77
CA ARG A 62 10.50 -23.66 4.30
C ARG A 62 10.28 -24.67 3.18
N GLN A 63 9.41 -24.34 2.22
CA GLN A 63 9.07 -25.22 1.12
C GLN A 63 10.27 -25.46 0.20
N PHE A 64 11.06 -24.42 -0.08
CA PHE A 64 12.30 -24.55 -0.84
C PHE A 64 13.32 -25.44 -0.13
N ARG A 65 13.45 -25.35 1.20
CA ARG A 65 14.33 -26.24 1.96
C ARG A 65 13.88 -27.71 1.92
N GLN A 66 12.59 -27.98 1.74
CA GLN A 66 12.04 -29.33 1.70
C GLN A 66 12.04 -29.93 0.28
N GLN A 67 11.67 -29.15 -0.73
CA GLN A 67 11.47 -29.62 -2.11
C GLN A 67 12.62 -29.23 -3.06
N GLY A 68 13.44 -28.25 -2.69
CA GLY A 68 14.57 -27.79 -3.48
C GLY A 68 14.17 -27.34 -4.88
N TRP A 69 14.79 -27.97 -5.88
CA TRP A 69 14.61 -27.63 -7.29
C TRP A 69 13.18 -27.89 -7.80
N GLU A 70 12.47 -28.86 -7.25
CA GLU A 70 11.11 -29.19 -7.66
C GLU A 70 10.15 -28.00 -7.47
N LEU A 71 10.33 -27.24 -6.39
CA LEU A 71 9.56 -26.02 -6.15
C LEU A 71 9.81 -24.97 -7.24
N VAL A 72 11.07 -24.80 -7.67
CA VAL A 72 11.43 -23.83 -8.70
C VAL A 72 10.81 -24.24 -10.03
N LEU A 73 10.92 -25.51 -10.40
CA LEU A 73 10.32 -26.03 -11.63
C LEU A 73 8.80 -25.78 -11.65
N ARG A 74 8.12 -26.14 -10.55
CA ARG A 74 6.68 -25.90 -10.42
C ARG A 74 6.32 -24.42 -10.50
N ALA A 75 7.03 -23.56 -9.78
CA ALA A 75 6.79 -22.12 -9.80
C ALA A 75 6.97 -21.49 -11.20
N THR A 76 7.85 -22.05 -12.04
CA THR A 76 8.03 -21.57 -13.42
C THR A 76 6.97 -22.07 -14.40
N GLN A 77 6.34 -23.21 -14.11
CA GLN A 77 5.32 -23.83 -14.97
C GLN A 77 3.91 -23.37 -14.59
N GLU A 78 3.66 -23.17 -13.31
CA GLU A 78 2.37 -22.83 -12.74
C GLU A 78 2.40 -21.40 -12.16
N PRO A 79 1.91 -20.38 -12.88
CA PRO A 79 2.05 -18.99 -12.46
C PRO A 79 1.31 -18.67 -11.16
N ALA A 80 0.19 -19.35 -10.88
CA ALA A 80 -0.60 -19.15 -9.66
C ALA A 80 -0.03 -19.87 -8.42
N TYR A 81 0.88 -20.82 -8.60
CA TYR A 81 1.32 -21.72 -7.53
C TYR A 81 1.91 -20.98 -6.32
N LEU A 82 2.76 -19.98 -6.57
CA LEU A 82 3.38 -19.22 -5.49
C LEU A 82 2.36 -18.34 -4.75
N GLU A 83 1.36 -17.80 -5.45
CA GLU A 83 0.33 -16.94 -4.85
C GLU A 83 -0.61 -17.75 -3.96
N GLU A 84 -0.94 -18.97 -4.36
CA GLU A 84 -1.71 -19.92 -3.56
C GLU A 84 -0.91 -20.38 -2.35
N LEU A 85 0.37 -20.74 -2.54
CA LEU A 85 1.25 -21.20 -1.47
C LEU A 85 1.42 -20.15 -0.38
N THR A 86 1.54 -18.87 -0.74
CA THR A 86 1.75 -17.79 0.24
C THR A 86 0.46 -17.19 0.78
N GLY A 87 -0.71 -17.60 0.28
CA GLY A 87 -2.00 -17.01 0.62
C GLY A 87 -2.22 -15.62 0.03
N LEU A 88 -1.40 -15.20 -0.94
CA LEU A 88 -1.59 -13.95 -1.66
C LEU A 88 -2.86 -13.99 -2.52
N ALA A 89 -3.18 -15.14 -3.11
CA ALA A 89 -4.41 -15.32 -3.88
C ALA A 89 -5.68 -15.08 -3.02
N ALA A 90 -5.68 -15.57 -1.77
CA ALA A 90 -6.78 -15.34 -0.84
C ALA A 90 -6.92 -13.86 -0.46
N LEU A 91 -5.79 -13.15 -0.29
CA LEU A 91 -5.78 -11.72 -0.02
C LEU A 91 -6.39 -10.93 -1.20
N GLN A 92 -6.01 -11.27 -2.43
CA GLN A 92 -6.57 -10.64 -3.63
C GLN A 92 -8.07 -10.87 -3.75
N GLN A 93 -8.55 -12.08 -3.48
CA GLN A 93 -9.98 -12.40 -3.50
C GLN A 93 -10.77 -11.63 -2.45
N ALA A 94 -10.24 -11.50 -1.23
CA ALA A 94 -10.87 -10.72 -0.17
C ALA A 94 -11.00 -9.23 -0.55
N MET A 95 -9.97 -8.67 -1.19
CA MET A 95 -10.02 -7.29 -1.70
C MET A 95 -11.08 -7.11 -2.78
N GLN A 96 -11.17 -8.04 -3.74
CA GLN A 96 -12.18 -7.99 -4.81
C GLN A 96 -13.61 -8.07 -4.26
N GLN A 97 -13.84 -8.93 -3.26
CA GLN A 97 -15.16 -9.04 -2.62
C GLN A 97 -15.56 -7.75 -1.89
N TYR A 98 -14.58 -7.13 -1.22
CA TYR A 98 -14.80 -5.84 -0.56
C TYR A 98 -15.12 -4.74 -1.56
N GLU A 99 -14.37 -4.66 -2.66
CA GLU A 99 -14.62 -3.69 -3.75
C GLU A 99 -16.02 -3.85 -4.35
N ALA A 100 -16.42 -5.08 -4.69
CA ALA A 100 -17.77 -5.36 -5.18
C ALA A 100 -18.87 -4.99 -4.18
N SER A 101 -18.60 -5.13 -2.87
CA SER A 101 -19.56 -4.74 -1.83
C SER A 101 -19.74 -3.22 -1.75
N LEU A 102 -18.68 -2.44 -2.02
CA LEU A 102 -18.78 -0.97 -2.07
C LEU A 102 -19.57 -0.49 -3.30
N GLU A 103 -19.45 -1.19 -4.43
CA GLU A 103 -20.18 -0.87 -5.66
C GLU A 103 -21.70 -1.12 -5.52
N ASP A 104 -22.13 -2.14 -4.77
CA ASP A 104 -23.55 -2.44 -4.52
C ASP A 104 -24.24 -1.32 -3.70
N CYS A 105 -23.52 -0.69 -2.77
CA CYS A 105 -24.02 0.44 -1.97
C CYS A 105 -24.13 1.78 -2.73
N ALA A 106 -23.70 1.83 -4.00
CA ALA A 106 -23.85 3.01 -4.85
C ALA A 106 -25.06 2.91 -5.80
N ALA A 107 -25.78 1.78 -5.80
CA ALA A 107 -26.88 1.50 -6.72
C ALA A 107 -28.29 1.83 -6.14
N ASP A 108 -28.38 2.16 -4.86
CA ASP A 108 -29.59 2.58 -4.15
C ASP A 108 -29.73 4.11 -4.10
N GLY A 109 -29.73 4.73 -5.29
CA GLY A 109 -29.77 6.18 -5.45
C GLY A 109 -30.59 6.69 -6.65
N GLU A 110 -31.59 5.95 -7.12
CA GLU A 110 -32.58 6.49 -8.07
C GLU A 110 -33.94 6.72 -7.38
N ALA A 111 -33.99 7.76 -6.54
CA ALA A 111 -35.25 8.36 -6.14
C ALA A 111 -35.93 8.97 -7.37
N LYS A 112 -37.04 8.39 -7.83
CA LYS A 112 -37.90 9.02 -8.82
C LYS A 112 -38.49 10.31 -8.23
N GLU A 113 -37.95 11.46 -8.63
CA GLU A 113 -38.57 12.75 -8.41
C GLU A 113 -39.98 12.75 -9.04
N LYS A 114 -41.02 12.73 -8.20
CA LYS A 114 -42.33 13.23 -8.58
C LYS A 114 -42.43 14.66 -8.08
N GLU A 115 -42.55 15.59 -9.02
CA GLU A 115 -42.84 17.00 -8.74
C GLU A 115 -44.08 17.14 -7.86
N GLY A 116 -43.93 17.89 -6.76
CA GLY A 116 -45.01 18.27 -5.87
C GLY A 116 -44.45 19.04 -4.67
N GLY A 117 -44.46 20.37 -4.75
CA GLY A 117 -43.82 21.25 -3.76
C GLY A 117 -44.60 21.48 -2.46
N VAL A 118 -43.89 22.03 -1.47
CA VAL A 118 -44.19 23.21 -0.60
C VAL A 118 -43.18 23.23 0.56
N GLU A 119 -42.63 24.42 0.85
CA GLU A 119 -41.61 24.72 1.88
C GLU A 119 -42.18 24.76 3.32
N ARG A 120 -41.37 24.40 4.34
CA ARG A 120 -40.80 25.29 5.39
C ARG A 120 -40.22 24.56 6.61
N ASP A 121 -38.96 24.89 6.89
CA ASP A 121 -38.29 25.28 8.15
C ASP A 121 -38.23 24.37 9.42
N ALA A 122 -36.97 23.98 9.74
CA ALA A 122 -36.22 24.19 11.01
C ALA A 122 -36.14 23.11 12.15
N GLU A 123 -34.89 22.98 12.63
CA GLU A 123 -34.31 22.46 13.91
C GLU A 123 -33.98 20.94 14.01
N ALA A 124 -32.69 20.56 13.97
CA ALA A 124 -31.73 20.30 15.09
C ALA A 124 -31.81 18.82 15.58
N GLU A 125 -30.78 17.99 15.85
CA GLU A 125 -29.41 18.12 16.36
C GLU A 125 -28.57 16.84 16.02
N GLY A 126 -27.24 17.00 15.96
CA GLY A 126 -26.18 16.14 16.56
C GLY A 126 -26.06 14.63 16.26
N SER A 127 -24.91 14.22 15.70
CA SER A 127 -23.84 13.59 16.51
C SER A 127 -22.55 13.40 15.68
N GLU A 128 -21.46 13.96 16.19
CA GLU A 128 -20.09 13.65 15.76
C GLU A 128 -19.69 12.28 16.32
N SER A 129 -19.31 11.34 15.45
CA SER A 129 -18.46 10.21 15.82
C SER A 129 -17.13 10.38 15.10
N GLY A 130 -16.09 10.66 15.88
CA GLY A 130 -14.74 10.92 15.37
C GLY A 130 -14.13 9.70 14.69
N ASP A 131 -13.52 9.94 13.53
CA ASP A 131 -12.84 8.94 12.73
C ASP A 131 -11.48 8.58 13.34
N GLU A 132 -11.44 7.41 13.96
CA GLU A 132 -10.27 6.70 14.52
C GLU A 132 -9.39 6.09 13.41
N TRP A 133 -8.87 6.91 12.49
CA TRP A 133 -8.04 6.43 11.35
C TRP A 133 -6.61 7.00 11.31
N THR A 134 -6.14 7.66 12.38
CA THR A 134 -4.81 8.29 12.43
C THR A 134 -3.73 7.51 13.22
N SER A 135 -3.96 6.24 13.56
CA SER A 135 -2.94 5.41 14.22
C SER A 135 -2.53 4.21 13.38
N LEU A 136 -1.65 4.44 12.40
CA LEU A 136 -0.76 3.43 11.80
C LEU A 136 0.61 4.05 11.50
#